data_AF-A0A8J8SBL5-F1
#
_entry.id   AF-A0A8J8SBL5-F1
#
_cell.length_a   1.000
_cell.length_b   1.000
_cell.length_c   1.000
_cell.angle_alpha   90.00
_cell.angle_beta   90.00
_cell.angle_gamma   90.00
#
_symmetry.space_group_name_H-M   'P 1'
#
loop_
_entity.id
_entity.type
_entity.pdbx_description
1 polymer ?
#
loop_
_entity_poly.entity_id
_entity_poly.type
_entity_poly.pdbx_seq_one_letter_code
_entity_poly.pdbx_strand_id
1 'polypeptide(L)'
;MNKFKKYFIVYILLILSIVISGCGNKKDNKYDEFMNGFYDDYFQIVEKLDEANPKDVVKLMVCEDILEKLSSLKELLDGIKDEVPEDKENNYKKLSEWYEELVILSDKKYEDWWGVTVEERITVHNILLDTSIRLSKWNDKDSGVIWDK
;
A
#
# COMPACT_ATOMS: atom_id res chain seq x y z
N MET A 1 15.93 -55.81 -6.30
CA MET A 1 15.16 -54.55 -6.22
C MET A 1 15.49 -53.73 -7.46
N ASN A 2 14.57 -53.68 -8.43
CA ASN A 2 14.85 -53.32 -9.83
C ASN A 2 15.36 -51.87 -10.00
N LYS A 3 16.47 -51.71 -10.73
CA LYS A 3 17.07 -50.42 -11.12
C LYS A 3 16.04 -49.45 -11.71
N PHE A 4 15.04 -49.97 -12.42
CA PHE A 4 13.89 -49.21 -12.95
C PHE A 4 13.10 -48.41 -11.89
N LYS A 5 12.87 -48.97 -10.69
CA LYS A 5 12.14 -48.25 -9.63
C LYS A 5 12.93 -47.05 -9.10
N LYS A 6 14.26 -47.12 -9.13
CA LYS A 6 15.14 -46.05 -8.63
C LYS A 6 15.13 -44.83 -9.56
N TYR A 7 15.15 -45.04 -10.87
CA TYR A 7 15.06 -43.96 -11.84
C TYR A 7 13.67 -43.31 -11.89
N PHE A 8 12.61 -44.10 -11.71
CA PHE A 8 11.24 -43.59 -11.68
C PHE A 8 10.99 -42.65 -10.49
N ILE A 9 11.50 -43.00 -9.30
CA ILE A 9 11.40 -42.16 -8.09
C ILE A 9 12.18 -40.84 -8.26
N VAL A 10 13.38 -40.89 -8.86
CA VAL A 10 14.18 -39.67 -9.12
C VAL A 10 13.50 -38.76 -10.14
N TYR A 11 12.88 -39.33 -11.18
CA TYR A 11 12.18 -38.55 -12.21
C TYR A 11 10.91 -37.87 -11.65
N ILE A 12 10.16 -38.56 -10.78
CA ILE A 12 9.01 -37.98 -10.08
C ILE A 12 9.44 -36.84 -9.15
N LEU A 13 10.56 -36.99 -8.42
CA LEU A 13 11.09 -35.94 -7.55
C LEU A 13 11.53 -34.70 -8.33
N LEU A 14 12.15 -34.88 -9.51
CA LEU A 14 12.54 -33.78 -10.39
C LEU A 14 11.33 -33.04 -10.98
N ILE A 15 10.27 -33.75 -11.37
CA ILE A 15 9.03 -33.12 -11.85
C ILE A 15 8.33 -32.37 -10.71
N LEU A 16 8.29 -32.92 -9.50
CA LEU A 16 7.74 -32.24 -8.32
C LEU A 16 8.49 -30.94 -8.00
N SER A 17 9.83 -30.92 -8.13
CA SER A 17 10.61 -29.68 -7.92
C SER A 17 10.37 -28.61 -8.98
N ILE A 18 10.06 -29.00 -10.23
CA ILE A 18 9.77 -28.06 -11.33
C ILE A 18 8.34 -27.50 -11.21
N VAL A 19 7.38 -28.28 -10.69
CA VAL A 19 6.01 -27.81 -10.46
C VAL A 19 5.92 -26.84 -9.27
N ILE A 20 6.79 -26.99 -8.25
CA ILE A 20 6.85 -26.05 -7.11
C ILE A 20 7.43 -24.69 -7.53
N SER A 21 8.32 -24.65 -8.52
CA SER A 21 8.92 -23.40 -9.02
C SER A 21 8.04 -22.62 -10.02
N GLY A 22 6.92 -23.20 -10.47
CA GLY A 22 5.96 -22.53 -11.36
C GLY A 22 4.85 -21.74 -10.65
N CYS A 23 4.67 -21.91 -9.34
CA CYS A 23 3.61 -21.25 -8.56
C CYS A 23 4.05 -19.91 -7.91
N GLY A 24 5.36 -19.64 -7.80
CA GLY A 24 5.88 -18.41 -7.19
C GLY A 24 5.58 -17.14 -8.01
N ASN A 25 5.76 -17.21 -9.33
CA ASN A 25 5.71 -16.02 -10.19
C ASN A 25 4.33 -15.37 -10.33
N LYS A 26 3.23 -16.09 -10.08
CA LYS A 26 1.88 -15.53 -10.29
C LYS A 26 1.44 -14.61 -9.15
N LYS A 27 1.81 -14.95 -7.90
CA LYS A 27 1.51 -14.12 -6.74
C LYS A 27 2.37 -12.85 -6.74
N ASP A 28 3.65 -12.99 -7.06
CA ASP A 28 4.58 -11.85 -7.12
C ASP A 28 4.14 -10.83 -8.17
N ASN A 29 3.80 -11.28 -9.40
CA ASN A 29 3.34 -10.37 -10.46
C ASN A 29 2.06 -9.60 -10.06
N LYS A 30 1.09 -10.28 -9.43
CA LYS A 30 -0.14 -9.63 -8.96
C LYS A 30 0.13 -8.64 -7.84
N TYR A 31 1.04 -8.99 -6.93
CA TYR A 31 1.44 -8.11 -5.85
C TYR A 31 2.13 -6.86 -6.39
N ASP A 32 3.00 -6.98 -7.40
CA ASP A 32 3.64 -5.84 -8.05
C ASP A 32 2.61 -4.94 -8.78
N GLU A 33 1.62 -5.51 -9.46
CA GLU A 33 0.50 -4.75 -10.05
C GLU A 33 -0.30 -3.99 -8.97
N PHE A 34 -0.61 -4.65 -7.85
CA PHE A 34 -1.24 -4.03 -6.69
C PHE A 34 -0.41 -2.86 -6.15
N MET A 35 0.89 -3.06 -5.94
CA MET A 35 1.81 -2.05 -5.41
C MET A 35 1.84 -0.80 -6.28
N ASN A 36 1.92 -0.98 -7.60
CA ASN A 36 1.94 0.13 -8.54
C ASN A 36 0.63 0.92 -8.53
N GLY A 37 -0.52 0.22 -8.56
CA GLY A 37 -1.82 0.87 -8.48
C GLY A 37 -2.03 1.60 -7.16
N PHE A 38 -1.62 0.97 -6.05
CA PHE A 38 -1.73 1.57 -4.72
C PHE A 38 -0.91 2.87 -4.63
N TYR A 39 0.34 2.86 -5.09
CA TYR A 39 1.19 4.05 -5.05
C TYR A 39 0.69 5.16 -5.97
N ASP A 40 0.16 4.84 -7.14
CA ASP A 40 -0.38 5.85 -8.05
C ASP A 40 -1.55 6.61 -7.40
N ASP A 41 -2.55 5.89 -6.90
CA ASP A 41 -3.71 6.52 -6.26
C ASP A 41 -3.33 7.22 -4.94
N TYR A 42 -2.49 6.58 -4.11
CA TYR A 42 -2.07 7.13 -2.83
C TYR A 42 -1.32 8.46 -3.00
N PHE A 43 -0.31 8.50 -3.86
CA PHE A 43 0.49 9.72 -4.03
C PHE A 43 -0.28 10.83 -4.76
N GLN A 44 -1.22 10.49 -5.67
CA GLN A 44 -2.12 11.51 -6.22
C GLN A 44 -3.03 12.14 -5.16
N ILE A 45 -3.46 11.41 -4.12
CA ILE A 45 -4.17 11.99 -2.97
C ILE A 45 -3.20 12.87 -2.17
N VAL A 46 -2.04 12.32 -1.79
CA VAL A 46 -1.11 13.01 -0.89
C VAL A 46 -0.54 14.29 -1.49
N GLU A 47 -0.26 14.34 -2.79
CA GLU A 47 0.14 15.57 -3.50
C GLU A 47 -0.89 16.69 -3.30
N LYS A 48 -2.19 16.38 -3.44
CA LYS A 48 -3.26 17.37 -3.20
C LYS A 48 -3.35 17.82 -1.75
N LEU A 49 -3.03 16.94 -0.80
CA LEU A 49 -3.04 17.27 0.61
C LEU A 49 -1.84 18.13 1.01
N ASP A 50 -0.67 17.89 0.43
CA ASP A 50 0.56 18.65 0.72
C ASP A 50 0.47 20.11 0.24
N GLU A 51 -0.25 20.35 -0.87
CA GLU A 51 -0.55 21.69 -1.37
C GLU A 51 -1.62 22.43 -0.55
N ALA A 52 -2.30 21.74 0.37
CA ALA A 52 -3.44 22.26 1.10
C ALA A 52 -3.07 22.82 2.48
N ASN A 53 -3.86 23.80 2.93
CA ASN A 53 -3.84 24.16 4.35
C ASN A 53 -4.44 23.01 5.19
N PRO A 54 -3.87 22.69 6.37
CA PRO A 54 -4.39 21.61 7.22
C PRO A 54 -5.88 21.74 7.59
N LYS A 55 -6.39 22.97 7.68
CA LYS A 55 -7.82 23.25 7.98
C LYS A 55 -8.76 22.97 6.80
N ASP A 56 -8.23 22.89 5.58
CA ASP A 56 -8.99 22.64 4.36
C ASP A 56 -8.88 21.17 3.90
N VAL A 57 -8.02 20.36 4.54
CA VAL A 57 -7.84 18.93 4.27
C VAL A 57 -9.18 18.20 4.27
N VAL A 58 -10.06 18.45 5.25
CA VAL A 58 -11.36 17.77 5.31
C VAL A 58 -12.23 18.06 4.09
N LYS A 59 -12.21 19.32 3.62
CA LYS A 59 -12.97 19.70 2.42
C LYS A 59 -12.41 19.01 1.17
N LEU A 60 -11.10 18.84 1.09
CA LEU A 60 -10.46 18.13 -0.01
C LEU A 60 -10.76 16.63 0.04
N MET A 61 -10.69 16.02 1.22
CA MET A 61 -10.92 14.59 1.41
C MET A 61 -12.34 14.14 1.06
N VAL A 62 -13.31 15.07 0.99
CA VAL A 62 -14.68 14.80 0.54
C VAL A 62 -14.95 15.20 -0.91
N CYS A 63 -13.94 15.67 -1.66
CA CYS A 63 -14.08 15.92 -3.08
C CYS A 63 -14.16 14.59 -3.86
N GLU A 64 -14.94 14.59 -4.94
CA GLU A 64 -15.26 13.40 -5.74
C GLU A 64 -14.00 12.67 -6.25
N ASP A 65 -12.99 13.44 -6.65
CA ASP A 65 -11.70 12.97 -7.15
C ASP A 65 -10.83 12.27 -6.09
N ILE A 66 -10.89 12.70 -4.82
CA ILE A 66 -10.23 12.00 -3.71
C ILE A 66 -11.05 10.79 -3.27
N LEU A 67 -12.38 10.90 -3.23
CA LEU A 67 -13.26 9.79 -2.88
C LEU A 67 -13.16 8.62 -3.87
N GLU A 68 -13.03 8.90 -5.17
CA GLU A 68 -12.79 7.88 -6.20
C GLU A 68 -11.49 7.11 -5.94
N LYS A 69 -10.40 7.84 -5.63
CA LYS A 69 -9.10 7.23 -5.32
C LYS A 69 -9.11 6.45 -4.02
N LEU A 70 -9.76 6.96 -2.98
CA LEU A 70 -9.96 6.22 -1.73
C LEU A 70 -10.72 4.91 -1.97
N SER A 71 -11.75 4.93 -2.82
CA SER A 71 -12.47 3.72 -3.21
C SER A 71 -11.56 2.75 -3.95
N SER A 72 -10.77 3.24 -4.91
CA SER A 72 -9.78 2.43 -5.65
C SER A 72 -8.75 1.78 -4.72
N LEU A 73 -8.18 2.54 -3.77
CA LEU A 73 -7.23 2.01 -2.77
C LEU A 73 -7.85 0.88 -1.94
N LYS A 74 -9.11 1.04 -1.53
CA LYS A 74 -9.84 0.01 -0.80
C LYS A 74 -10.03 -1.25 -1.65
N GLU A 75 -10.46 -1.10 -2.90
CA GLU A 75 -10.64 -2.21 -3.84
C GLU A 75 -9.33 -2.97 -4.10
N LEU A 76 -8.21 -2.24 -4.23
CA LEU A 76 -6.87 -2.81 -4.38
C LEU A 76 -6.45 -3.62 -3.14
N LEU A 77 -6.65 -3.08 -1.93
CA LEU A 77 -6.36 -3.77 -0.68
C LEU A 77 -7.21 -5.05 -0.51
N ASP A 78 -8.52 -4.94 -0.71
CA ASP A 78 -9.44 -6.06 -0.60
C ASP A 78 -9.14 -7.13 -1.67
N GLY A 79 -8.75 -6.71 -2.88
CA GLY A 79 -8.45 -7.59 -4.01
C GLY A 79 -7.16 -8.40 -3.87
N ILE A 80 -6.16 -7.89 -3.15
CA ILE A 80 -4.87 -8.59 -2.98
C ILE A 80 -4.79 -9.42 -1.69
N LYS A 81 -5.68 -9.17 -0.72
CA LYS A 81 -5.58 -9.67 0.67
C LYS A 81 -5.24 -11.16 0.82
N ASP A 82 -5.88 -12.03 0.05
CA ASP A 82 -5.67 -13.49 0.12
C ASP A 82 -4.53 -13.99 -0.80
N GLU A 83 -3.97 -13.09 -1.61
CA GLU A 83 -2.94 -13.37 -2.60
C GLU A 83 -1.56 -12.80 -2.22
N VAL A 84 -1.47 -12.07 -1.09
CA VAL A 84 -0.21 -11.52 -0.57
C VAL A 84 0.83 -12.63 -0.35
N PRO A 85 2.05 -12.50 -0.91
CA PRO A 85 3.16 -13.39 -0.59
C PRO A 85 3.61 -13.24 0.87
N GLU A 86 4.04 -14.34 1.51
CA GLU A 86 4.40 -14.37 2.95
C GLU A 86 5.51 -13.36 3.30
N ASP A 87 6.51 -13.20 2.42
CA ASP A 87 7.60 -12.23 2.61
C ASP A 87 7.17 -10.77 2.41
N LYS A 88 5.95 -10.52 1.93
CA LYS A 88 5.38 -9.20 1.68
C LYS A 88 4.30 -8.78 2.68
N GLU A 89 3.86 -9.66 3.58
CA GLU A 89 2.78 -9.37 4.55
C GLU A 89 3.03 -8.10 5.38
N ASN A 90 4.27 -7.89 5.82
CA ASN A 90 4.64 -6.68 6.57
C ASN A 90 4.50 -5.41 5.74
N ASN A 91 4.77 -5.47 4.43
CA ASN A 91 4.61 -4.33 3.55
C ASN A 91 3.14 -4.07 3.25
N TYR A 92 2.35 -5.12 2.96
CA TYR A 92 0.90 -5.03 2.82
C TYR A 92 0.26 -4.36 4.04
N LYS A 93 0.64 -4.79 5.25
CA LYS A 93 0.14 -4.20 6.50
C LYS A 93 0.43 -2.70 6.58
N LYS A 94 1.64 -2.25 6.22
CA LYS A 94 1.98 -0.82 6.19
C LYS A 94 1.13 -0.04 5.18
N LEU A 95 0.86 -0.61 4.01
CA LEU A 95 -0.02 0.03 3.03
C LEU A 95 -1.47 0.12 3.52
N SER A 96 -1.95 -0.92 4.22
CA SER A 96 -3.25 -0.86 4.89
C SER A 96 -3.28 0.25 5.96
N GLU A 97 -2.21 0.39 6.75
CA GLU A 97 -2.09 1.49 7.74
C GLU A 97 -2.12 2.87 7.07
N TRP A 98 -1.44 3.04 5.92
CA TRP A 98 -1.47 4.30 5.17
C TRP A 98 -2.86 4.63 4.61
N TYR A 99 -3.61 3.61 4.18
CA TYR A 99 -5.00 3.78 3.77
C TYR A 99 -5.88 4.20 4.95
N GLU A 100 -5.76 3.55 6.11
CA GLU A 100 -6.53 3.90 7.31
C GLU A 100 -6.25 5.34 7.79
N GLU A 101 -5.00 5.79 7.66
CA GLU A 101 -4.62 7.19 7.92
C GLU A 101 -5.40 8.16 7.01
N LEU A 102 -5.53 7.86 5.72
CA LEU A 102 -6.35 8.67 4.80
C LEU A 102 -7.84 8.60 5.15
N VAL A 103 -8.34 7.43 5.58
CA VAL A 103 -9.73 7.29 6.05
C VAL A 103 -9.99 8.19 7.26
N ILE A 104 -9.05 8.24 8.22
CA ILE A 104 -9.15 9.17 9.36
C ILE A 104 -9.25 10.61 8.87
N LEU A 105 -8.41 11.04 7.92
CA LEU A 105 -8.47 12.41 7.38
C LEU A 105 -9.80 12.71 6.66
N SER A 106 -10.49 11.70 6.15
CA SER A 106 -11.81 11.84 5.50
C SER A 106 -13.00 11.91 6.46
N ASP A 107 -12.78 11.74 7.77
CA ASP A 107 -13.86 11.75 8.75
C ASP A 107 -14.49 13.14 8.87
N LYS A 108 -15.81 13.20 8.64
CA LYS A 108 -16.59 14.44 8.70
C LYS A 108 -16.55 15.14 10.06
N LYS A 109 -16.21 14.44 11.15
CA LYS A 109 -16.07 15.07 12.46
C LYS A 109 -15.05 16.23 12.47
N TYR A 110 -14.08 16.19 11.56
CA TYR A 110 -13.05 17.22 11.43
C TYR A 110 -13.53 18.48 10.71
N GLU A 111 -14.74 18.51 10.12
CA GLU A 111 -15.34 19.72 9.52
C GLU A 111 -15.47 20.85 10.55
N ASP A 112 -15.80 20.51 11.80
CA ASP A 112 -15.71 21.43 12.93
C ASP A 112 -14.34 21.31 13.62
N TRP A 113 -13.32 21.89 12.99
CA TRP A 113 -11.93 21.86 13.46
C TRP A 113 -11.74 22.32 14.92
N TRP A 114 -12.60 23.23 15.38
CA TRP A 114 -12.54 23.76 16.74
C TRP A 114 -13.38 22.95 17.73
N GLY A 115 -14.37 22.19 17.24
CA GLY A 115 -15.20 21.27 18.03
C GLY A 115 -14.53 19.93 18.36
N VAL A 116 -13.48 19.53 17.65
CA VAL A 116 -12.69 18.31 17.96
C VAL A 116 -11.72 18.52 19.13
N THR A 117 -11.28 17.42 19.74
CA THR A 117 -10.34 17.44 20.87
C THR A 117 -8.92 17.85 20.43
N VAL A 118 -8.07 18.22 21.40
CA VAL A 118 -6.65 18.49 21.13
C VAL A 118 -5.93 17.24 20.62
N GLU A 119 -6.22 16.08 21.21
CA GLU A 119 -5.64 14.79 20.81
C GLU A 119 -5.97 14.48 19.35
N GLU A 120 -7.22 14.63 18.94
CA GLU A 120 -7.64 14.41 17.56
C GLU A 120 -6.97 15.37 16.57
N ARG A 121 -6.77 16.66 16.95
CA ARG A 121 -6.00 17.60 16.12
C ARG A 121 -4.53 17.22 16.01
N ILE A 122 -3.93 16.68 17.08
CA ILE A 122 -2.55 16.18 17.06
C ILE A 122 -2.47 14.97 16.13
N THR A 123 -3.42 14.04 16.20
CA THR A 123 -3.51 12.90 15.29
C THR A 123 -3.54 13.35 13.83
N VAL A 124 -4.43 14.27 13.47
CA VAL A 124 -4.51 14.80 12.09
C VAL A 124 -3.19 15.43 11.65
N HIS A 125 -2.56 16.26 12.50
CA HIS A 125 -1.26 16.86 12.16
C HIS A 125 -0.15 15.84 11.98
N ASN A 126 -0.10 14.80 12.83
CA ASN A 126 0.90 13.75 12.71
C ASN A 126 0.71 12.94 11.43
N ILE A 127 -0.53 12.61 11.08
CA ILE A 127 -0.83 11.94 9.81
C ILE A 127 -0.38 12.80 8.63
N LEU A 128 -0.73 14.08 8.62
CA LEU A 128 -0.32 15.01 7.55
C LEU A 128 1.21 15.11 7.44
N LEU A 129 1.91 15.20 8.57
CA LEU A 129 3.37 15.21 8.61
C LEU A 129 3.96 13.92 8.03
N ASP A 130 3.45 12.77 8.43
CA ASP A 130 3.91 11.47 7.93
C ASP A 130 3.64 11.32 6.43
N THR A 131 2.49 11.81 5.93
CA THR A 131 2.18 11.84 4.49
C THR A 131 3.17 12.70 3.72
N SER A 132 3.50 13.91 4.20
CA SER A 132 4.48 14.79 3.54
C SER A 132 5.88 14.19 3.54
N ILE A 133 6.31 13.53 4.62
CA ILE A 133 7.60 12.81 4.66
C ILE A 133 7.63 11.69 3.61
N ARG A 134 6.53 10.92 3.47
CA ARG A 134 6.43 9.87 2.46
C ARG A 134 6.46 10.44 1.04
N LEU A 135 5.76 11.54 0.79
CA LEU A 135 5.77 12.23 -0.51
C LEU A 135 7.18 12.73 -0.86
N SER A 136 7.88 13.34 0.09
CA SER A 136 9.28 13.76 -0.12
C SER A 136 10.18 12.59 -0.49
N LYS A 137 10.08 11.45 0.21
CA LYS A 137 10.85 10.24 -0.12
C LYS A 137 10.48 9.66 -1.49
N TRP A 138 9.20 9.75 -1.87
CA TRP A 138 8.72 9.31 -3.18
C TRP A 138 9.28 10.19 -4.29
N ASN A 139 9.26 11.51 -4.12
CA ASN A 139 9.83 12.44 -5.10
C ASN A 139 11.35 12.28 -5.22
N ASP A 140 12.01 11.86 -4.13
CA ASP A 140 13.45 11.59 -4.13
C ASP A 140 13.86 10.26 -4.78
N LYS A 141 12.95 9.29 -4.94
CA LYS A 141 13.28 7.98 -5.53
C LYS A 141 13.84 8.10 -6.96
N ASP A 142 13.43 9.16 -7.66
CA ASP A 142 13.82 9.47 -9.04
C ASP A 142 14.84 10.62 -9.11
N SER A 143 15.19 11.26 -7.98
CA SER A 143 16.12 12.40 -7.94
C SER A 143 17.60 11.99 -7.97
N GLY A 144 17.89 10.69 -7.83
CA GLY A 144 19.26 10.16 -7.79
C GLY A 144 20.04 10.54 -6.52
N VAL A 145 19.38 11.15 -5.53
CA VAL A 145 19.98 11.56 -4.26
C VAL A 145 20.00 10.37 -3.30
N ILE A 146 21.20 9.89 -2.98
CA ILE A 146 21.41 8.89 -1.92
C ILE A 146 21.35 9.62 -0.59
N TRP A 147 20.24 9.48 0.13
CA TRP A 147 20.19 9.87 1.54
C TRP A 147 20.83 8.73 2.35
N ASP A 148 21.88 9.06 3.09
CA ASP A 148 22.78 8.13 3.76
C ASP A 148 22.07 6.98 4.52
N LYS A 149 22.70 5.80 4.43
CA LYS A 149 22.27 4.50 4.96
C LYS A 149 21.95 4.48 6.45
#